data_AF-A0A1X1Q528-F1
#
_entry.id   AF-A0A1X1Q528-F1
#
_cell.length_a   1.000
_cell.length_b   1.000
_cell.length_c   1.000
_cell.angle_alpha   90.00
_cell.angle_beta   90.00
_cell.angle_gamma   90.00
#
_symmetry.space_group_name_H-M   'P 1'
#
loop_
_entity.id
_entity.type
_entity.pdbx_description
1 polymer ?
#
loop_
_entity_poly.entity_id
_entity_poly.type
_entity_poly.pdbx_seq_one_letter_code
_entity_poly.pdbx_strand_id
1 'polypeptide(L)'
;MGFFSSNTEERILGNCLYCGKPMIGKVDKDSGKIEKKPDGTTKDGKGFICKECYEARDLMSYDVEDKNLPDLLDFLKKKNFADPYSFTPTHKIHHLAKSISPRKKLMYLEVDEENEMINIPYYKIGFFSDDMFDVVYRYEDIIDFKVIENGLTLTEGASLLGAAVGGILFGGAGAVVGSMFGSRQSSGVCRELVVKIVTNDIKNNSRYICILGPNTEFNDSDGYEHNSSLYGAAVAKAEECLSVLTIILRRNRERASAAAMSAMTKVIAGNNTPKSLDASDSNKWTCSCGSTNIGNFCSQCGGKKPDTWKCECGSVNTGNFCTNCGKKKVDKWICDCGSENTGNFCTHCGKKADDCLLTAPTSTGGNTSLKIEDLYNVRLVGVPEDKVNFIKTIRSEMMDYGVSLKEAKEMVDSYPIDIANNVPLDKANRLKEELEKQGGKVVVFN
;
A
#
# COMPACT_ATOMS: atom_id res chain seq x y z
N MET A 1 -52.25 0.96 48.23
CA MET A 1 -51.02 0.54 47.53
C MET A 1 -50.44 1.77 46.87
N GLY A 2 -49.48 2.44 47.52
CA GLY A 2 -48.80 3.59 46.93
C GLY A 2 -47.82 3.10 45.87
N PHE A 3 -48.01 3.50 44.62
CA PHE A 3 -47.00 3.36 43.58
C PHE A 3 -45.83 4.29 43.96
N PHE A 4 -44.77 3.74 44.56
CA PHE A 4 -43.49 4.43 44.64
C PHE A 4 -42.95 4.52 43.21
N SER A 5 -43.24 5.63 42.54
CA SER A 5 -42.50 6.02 41.33
C SER A 5 -41.05 6.20 41.76
N SER A 6 -40.14 5.34 41.30
CA SER A 6 -38.71 5.47 41.61
C SER A 6 -38.24 6.84 41.11
N ASN A 7 -37.80 7.71 42.02
CA ASN A 7 -37.32 9.06 41.70
C ASN A 7 -35.89 9.05 41.11
N THR A 8 -35.67 8.19 40.12
CA THR A 8 -34.37 7.97 39.49
C THR A 8 -34.35 8.54 38.07
N GLU A 9 -33.18 8.97 37.61
CA GLU A 9 -32.90 9.32 36.22
C GLU A 9 -31.70 8.56 35.67
N GLU A 10 -31.62 8.47 34.34
CA GLU A 10 -30.46 7.93 33.65
C GLU A 10 -29.42 9.03 33.46
N ARG A 11 -28.16 8.73 33.83
CA ARG A 11 -27.05 9.68 33.73
C ARG A 11 -25.81 8.95 33.24
N ILE A 12 -25.03 9.65 32.40
CA ILE A 12 -23.70 9.18 32.01
C ILE A 12 -22.80 9.21 33.24
N LEU A 13 -22.27 8.06 33.64
CA LEU A 13 -21.36 7.92 34.78
C LEU A 13 -19.89 7.92 34.36
N GLY A 14 -19.62 7.68 33.08
CA GLY A 14 -18.30 7.67 32.47
C GLY A 14 -18.36 7.19 31.03
N ASN A 15 -17.21 6.96 30.42
CA ASN A 15 -17.09 6.42 29.07
C ASN A 15 -16.36 5.08 29.10
N CYS A 16 -16.71 4.21 28.15
CA CYS A 16 -15.99 2.95 27.94
C CYS A 16 -14.52 3.23 27.64
N LEU A 17 -13.62 2.58 28.36
CA LEU A 17 -12.17 2.73 28.24
C LEU A 17 -11.65 2.38 26.83
N TYR A 18 -12.32 1.49 26.10
CA TYR A 18 -11.85 1.01 24.78
C TYR A 18 -12.55 1.64 23.57
N CYS A 19 -13.73 2.25 23.72
CA CYS A 19 -14.44 2.79 22.55
C CYS A 19 -15.07 4.15 22.79
N GLY A 20 -14.85 4.75 23.96
CA GLY A 20 -15.42 6.04 24.33
C GLY A 20 -16.94 6.05 24.50
N LYS A 21 -17.65 4.94 24.25
CA LYS A 21 -19.11 4.85 24.36
C LYS A 21 -19.58 5.30 25.76
N PRO A 22 -20.55 6.22 25.86
CA PRO A 22 -21.09 6.65 27.15
C PRO A 22 -21.70 5.49 27.94
N MET A 23 -21.38 5.42 29.22
CA MET A 23 -21.81 4.38 30.15
C MET A 23 -22.88 4.93 31.07
N ILE A 24 -24.12 4.47 30.87
CA ILE A 24 -25.32 5.04 31.48
C ILE A 24 -25.71 4.24 32.72
N GLY A 25 -25.79 4.90 33.87
CA GLY A 25 -26.31 4.34 35.11
C GLY A 25 -27.59 5.03 35.56
N LYS A 26 -28.18 4.54 36.66
CA LYS A 26 -29.34 5.17 37.30
C LYS A 26 -28.89 5.91 38.56
N VAL A 27 -29.30 7.16 38.67
CA VAL A 27 -29.04 8.03 39.83
C VAL A 27 -30.34 8.53 40.43
N ASP A 28 -30.39 8.66 41.75
CA ASP A 28 -31.48 9.33 42.45
C ASP A 28 -31.46 10.84 42.15
N LYS A 29 -32.61 11.41 41.77
CA LYS A 29 -32.69 12.79 41.30
C LYS A 29 -32.38 13.82 42.38
N ASP A 30 -32.73 13.51 43.64
CA ASP A 30 -32.63 14.48 44.74
C ASP A 30 -31.25 14.45 45.40
N SER A 31 -30.73 13.25 45.65
CA SER A 31 -29.44 13.04 46.32
C SER A 31 -28.25 12.95 45.37
N GLY A 32 -28.50 12.69 44.08
CA GLY A 32 -27.45 12.41 43.09
C GLY A 32 -26.74 11.07 43.31
N LYS A 33 -27.19 10.25 44.25
CA LYS A 33 -26.59 8.97 44.58
C LYS A 33 -26.78 7.98 43.42
N ILE A 34 -25.73 7.22 43.11
CA ILE A 34 -25.80 6.14 42.12
C ILE A 34 -26.58 4.96 42.71
N GLU A 35 -27.76 4.68 42.15
CA GLU A 35 -28.65 3.58 42.52
C GLU A 35 -28.32 2.30 41.72
N LYS A 36 -27.90 2.45 40.44
CA LYS A 36 -27.44 1.32 39.62
C LYS A 36 -26.28 1.75 38.72
N LYS A 37 -25.16 1.05 38.81
CA LYS A 37 -24.03 1.17 37.89
C LYS A 37 -24.35 0.45 36.55
N PRO A 38 -23.81 0.91 35.41
CA PRO A 38 -23.86 0.13 34.18
C PRO A 38 -23.09 -1.20 34.31
N ASP A 39 -23.49 -2.21 33.56
CA ASP A 39 -22.76 -3.47 33.47
C ASP A 39 -21.34 -3.22 32.91
N GLY A 40 -20.35 -3.98 33.37
CA GLY A 40 -18.94 -3.75 33.04
C GLY A 40 -18.33 -2.52 33.72
N THR A 41 -18.84 -2.16 34.90
CA THR A 41 -18.24 -1.14 35.77
C THR A 41 -17.33 -1.81 36.80
N THR A 42 -16.13 -1.28 37.02
CA THR A 42 -15.21 -1.77 38.05
C THR A 42 -15.83 -1.72 39.45
N LYS A 43 -15.33 -2.55 40.36
CA LYS A 43 -15.79 -2.63 41.75
C LYS A 43 -15.82 -1.26 42.44
N ASP A 44 -14.76 -0.49 42.28
CA ASP A 44 -14.62 0.87 42.80
C ASP A 44 -15.42 1.94 42.03
N GLY A 45 -16.04 1.60 40.89
CA GLY A 45 -16.84 2.52 40.10
C GLY A 45 -16.04 3.55 39.30
N LYS A 46 -14.72 3.34 39.14
CA LYS A 46 -13.81 4.30 38.49
C LYS A 46 -13.50 3.96 37.03
N GLY A 47 -13.73 2.71 36.61
CA GLY A 47 -13.47 2.22 35.26
C GLY A 47 -14.72 1.61 34.65
N PHE A 48 -14.85 1.74 33.33
CA PHE A 48 -15.98 1.20 32.59
C PHE A 48 -15.51 0.53 31.31
N ILE A 49 -15.94 -0.70 31.06
CA ILE A 49 -15.76 -1.37 29.78
C ILE A 49 -17.14 -1.84 29.33
N CYS A 50 -17.63 -1.33 28.20
CA CYS A 50 -18.92 -1.74 27.70
C CYS A 50 -18.91 -3.21 27.30
N LYS A 51 -20.08 -3.84 27.33
CA LYS A 51 -20.29 -5.25 26.96
C LYS A 51 -19.62 -5.65 25.64
N GLU A 52 -19.84 -4.84 24.61
CA GLU A 52 -19.26 -5.07 23.29
C GLU A 52 -17.71 -5.12 23.33
N CYS A 53 -17.07 -4.30 24.15
CA CYS A 53 -15.60 -4.23 24.20
C CYS A 53 -14.96 -5.32 25.05
N TYR A 54 -15.57 -5.71 26.18
CA TYR A 54 -15.03 -6.83 26.95
C TYR A 54 -15.28 -8.16 26.22
N GLU A 55 -16.46 -8.35 25.59
CA GLU A 55 -16.75 -9.57 24.81
C GLU A 55 -15.85 -9.70 23.57
N ALA A 56 -15.56 -8.58 22.89
CA ALA A 56 -14.61 -8.54 21.77
C ALA A 56 -13.19 -8.93 22.18
N ARG A 57 -12.86 -8.85 23.48
CA ARG A 57 -11.57 -9.23 24.07
C ARG A 57 -11.60 -10.57 24.79
N ASP A 58 -12.64 -11.36 24.55
CA ASP A 58 -12.84 -12.65 25.20
C ASP A 58 -12.86 -12.57 26.74
N LEU A 59 -13.35 -11.45 27.26
CA LEU A 59 -13.54 -11.24 28.69
C LEU A 59 -14.99 -11.53 29.09
N MET A 60 -15.19 -11.84 30.36
CA MET A 60 -16.50 -11.98 31.00
C MET A 60 -16.78 -10.76 31.87
N SER A 61 -18.05 -10.53 32.24
CA SER A 61 -18.42 -9.37 33.06
C SER A 61 -17.68 -9.33 34.40
N TYR A 62 -17.48 -10.48 35.04
CA TYR A 62 -16.75 -10.60 36.32
C TYR A 62 -15.25 -10.28 36.20
N ASP A 63 -14.64 -10.41 35.01
CA ASP A 63 -13.25 -10.01 34.80
C ASP A 63 -13.08 -8.49 34.98
N VAL A 64 -14.17 -7.74 34.80
CA VAL A 64 -14.26 -6.29 34.99
C VAL A 64 -14.84 -5.94 36.37
N GLU A 65 -16.01 -6.49 36.70
CA GLU A 65 -16.83 -6.07 37.84
C GLU A 65 -16.23 -6.43 39.20
N ASP A 66 -15.42 -7.50 39.29
CA ASP A 66 -14.81 -7.94 40.54
C ASP A 66 -13.50 -7.19 40.87
N LYS A 67 -12.99 -6.37 39.94
CA LYS A 67 -11.70 -5.68 40.05
C LYS A 67 -11.86 -4.18 40.25
N ASN A 68 -10.95 -3.57 41.00
CA ASN A 68 -10.79 -2.10 40.97
C ASN A 68 -10.07 -1.70 39.67
N LEU A 69 -10.14 -0.43 39.28
CA LEU A 69 -9.51 0.03 38.04
C LEU A 69 -8.01 -0.35 37.93
N PRO A 70 -7.14 -0.15 38.95
CA PRO A 70 -5.74 -0.55 38.83
C PRO A 70 -5.54 -2.05 38.61
N ASP A 71 -6.31 -2.89 39.30
CA ASP A 71 -6.25 -4.36 39.20
C ASP A 71 -6.73 -4.85 37.83
N LEU A 72 -7.74 -4.16 37.27
CA LEU A 72 -8.22 -4.41 35.92
C LEU A 72 -7.14 -4.08 34.88
N LEU A 73 -6.50 -2.90 34.98
CA LEU A 73 -5.45 -2.51 34.05
C LEU A 73 -4.25 -3.47 34.08
N ASP A 74 -3.84 -3.93 35.27
CA ASP A 74 -2.79 -4.94 35.42
C ASP A 74 -3.21 -6.29 34.82
N PHE A 75 -4.47 -6.69 34.99
CA PHE A 75 -5.03 -7.89 34.38
C PHE A 75 -5.05 -7.82 32.84
N LEU A 76 -5.52 -6.70 32.26
CA LEU A 76 -5.54 -6.48 30.81
C LEU A 76 -4.12 -6.51 30.24
N LYS A 77 -3.16 -5.89 30.93
CA LYS A 77 -1.75 -5.91 30.56
C LYS A 77 -1.16 -7.33 30.57
N LYS A 78 -1.47 -8.14 31.59
CA LYS A 78 -1.05 -9.56 31.67
C LYS A 78 -1.61 -10.42 30.54
N LYS A 79 -2.75 -10.03 29.98
CA LYS A 79 -3.38 -10.66 28.81
C LYS A 79 -2.86 -10.11 27.46
N ASN A 80 -1.89 -9.20 27.48
CA ASN A 80 -1.39 -8.47 26.31
C ASN A 80 -2.51 -7.76 25.52
N PHE A 81 -3.51 -7.21 26.22
CA PHE A 81 -4.43 -6.28 25.58
C PHE A 81 -3.82 -4.89 25.48
N ALA A 82 -4.25 -4.15 24.47
CA ALA A 82 -3.85 -2.77 24.29
C ALA A 82 -4.25 -1.98 25.53
N ASP A 83 -3.34 -1.13 26.02
CA ASP A 83 -3.65 -0.24 27.12
C ASP A 83 -4.70 0.77 26.63
N PRO A 84 -5.91 0.78 27.22
CA PRO A 84 -7.01 1.62 26.75
C PRO A 84 -6.70 3.13 26.81
N TYR A 85 -5.68 3.56 27.57
CA TYR A 85 -5.25 4.95 27.58
C TYR A 85 -4.26 5.31 26.47
N SER A 86 -3.70 4.32 25.79
CA SER A 86 -2.74 4.50 24.69
C SER A 86 -3.33 4.11 23.31
N PHE A 87 -4.49 3.44 23.32
CA PHE A 87 -5.16 2.96 22.13
C PHE A 87 -6.67 3.02 22.33
N THR A 88 -7.32 3.97 21.66
CA THR A 88 -8.78 4.16 21.68
C THR A 88 -9.36 3.91 20.29
N PRO A 89 -9.87 2.69 20.03
CA PRO A 89 -10.54 2.35 18.79
C PRO A 89 -11.62 3.37 18.36
N THR A 90 -11.39 4.02 17.22
CA THR A 90 -12.36 4.89 16.53
C THR A 90 -13.11 4.14 15.42
N HIS A 91 -12.50 3.08 14.86
CA HIS A 91 -13.12 2.21 13.86
C HIS A 91 -12.81 0.73 14.15
N LYS A 92 -13.78 -0.16 13.86
CA LYS A 92 -13.66 -1.59 14.17
C LYS A 92 -14.24 -2.43 13.05
N ILE A 93 -13.49 -3.45 12.63
CA ILE A 93 -13.96 -4.46 11.69
C ILE A 93 -14.09 -5.78 12.45
N HIS A 94 -15.31 -6.32 12.46
CA HIS A 94 -15.68 -7.53 13.21
C HIS A 94 -15.87 -8.73 12.28
N HIS A 95 -15.68 -9.93 12.84
CA HIS A 95 -16.08 -11.21 12.27
C HIS A 95 -16.88 -12.05 13.28
N LEU A 96 -17.72 -12.94 12.78
CA LEU A 96 -18.32 -13.96 13.65
C LEU A 96 -17.37 -15.15 13.72
N ALA A 97 -17.15 -15.68 14.92
CA ALA A 97 -16.44 -16.94 15.11
C ALA A 97 -17.47 -18.01 15.48
N LYS A 98 -17.79 -18.92 14.54
CA LYS A 98 -18.81 -19.95 14.80
C LYS A 98 -18.27 -21.10 15.66
N SER A 99 -16.95 -21.32 15.66
CA SER A 99 -16.29 -22.44 16.33
C SER A 99 -16.10 -22.27 17.85
N ILE A 100 -16.18 -21.03 18.38
CA ILE A 100 -15.71 -20.69 19.75
C ILE A 100 -16.90 -20.44 20.72
N SER A 101 -18.08 -20.98 20.41
CA SER A 101 -19.41 -20.69 20.97
C SER A 101 -20.24 -19.78 20.05
N PRO A 102 -21.54 -20.05 19.87
CA PRO A 102 -22.33 -19.54 18.74
C PRO A 102 -22.63 -18.01 18.72
N ARG A 103 -21.89 -17.15 19.43
CA ARG A 103 -22.18 -15.70 19.51
C ARG A 103 -20.98 -14.75 19.69
N LYS A 104 -19.71 -15.21 19.73
CA LYS A 104 -18.57 -14.31 19.93
C LYS A 104 -18.24 -13.54 18.64
N LYS A 105 -18.29 -12.21 18.71
CA LYS A 105 -17.84 -11.28 17.65
C LYS A 105 -16.36 -11.00 17.87
N LEU A 106 -15.50 -11.66 17.11
CA LEU A 106 -14.05 -11.44 17.14
C LEU A 106 -13.68 -10.27 16.22
N MET A 107 -12.54 -9.63 16.48
CA MET A 107 -12.06 -8.46 15.72
C MET A 107 -11.10 -8.91 14.62
N TYR A 108 -11.32 -8.45 13.39
CA TYR A 108 -10.29 -8.52 12.35
C TYR A 108 -9.23 -7.44 12.56
N LEU A 109 -9.66 -6.20 12.75
CA LEU A 109 -8.78 -5.08 13.10
C LEU A 109 -9.56 -3.98 13.84
N GLU A 110 -8.84 -3.22 14.66
CA GLU A 110 -9.33 -1.98 15.27
C GLU A 110 -8.37 -0.84 14.86
N VAL A 111 -8.92 0.33 14.59
CA VAL A 111 -8.16 1.51 14.17
C VAL A 111 -8.36 2.60 15.21
N ASP A 112 -7.27 3.23 15.61
CA ASP A 112 -7.25 4.47 16.37
C ASP A 112 -6.73 5.56 15.44
N GLU A 113 -7.67 6.33 14.87
CA GLU A 113 -7.33 7.41 13.94
C GLU A 113 -6.64 8.59 14.60
N GLU A 114 -6.88 8.82 15.91
CA GLU A 114 -6.33 9.96 16.63
C GLU A 114 -4.84 9.77 16.91
N ASN A 115 -4.45 8.56 17.31
CA ASN A 115 -3.06 8.19 17.61
C ASN A 115 -2.37 7.52 16.41
N GLU A 116 -3.06 7.34 15.30
CA GLU A 116 -2.57 6.66 14.08
C GLU A 116 -2.01 5.27 14.36
N MET A 117 -2.78 4.50 15.13
CA MET A 117 -2.46 3.14 15.51
C MET A 117 -3.48 2.17 14.91
N ILE A 118 -3.03 0.95 14.62
CA ILE A 118 -3.90 -0.15 14.20
C ILE A 118 -3.61 -1.37 15.08
N ASN A 119 -4.65 -1.94 15.67
CA ASN A 119 -4.60 -3.23 16.34
C ASN A 119 -5.01 -4.33 15.37
N ILE A 120 -4.15 -5.34 15.20
CA ILE A 120 -4.41 -6.55 14.43
C ILE A 120 -4.31 -7.73 15.40
N PRO A 121 -5.42 -8.15 16.04
CA PRO A 121 -5.38 -9.16 17.07
C PRO A 121 -4.83 -10.49 16.58
N TYR A 122 -4.04 -11.14 17.43
CA TYR A 122 -3.55 -12.50 17.20
C TYR A 122 -4.42 -13.49 17.95
N TYR A 123 -5.00 -14.43 17.21
CA TYR A 123 -5.78 -15.52 17.76
C TYR A 123 -4.95 -16.79 17.77
N LYS A 124 -4.69 -17.28 18.97
CA LYS A 124 -4.03 -18.57 19.19
C LYS A 124 -5.09 -19.59 19.56
N ILE A 125 -5.30 -20.54 18.67
CA ILE A 125 -6.29 -21.60 18.87
C ILE A 125 -5.60 -22.76 19.58
N GLY A 126 -6.06 -23.05 20.79
CA GLY A 126 -5.45 -24.03 21.67
C GLY A 126 -6.33 -25.27 21.85
N PHE A 127 -5.74 -26.34 22.37
CA PHE A 127 -6.47 -27.59 22.64
C PHE A 127 -7.44 -27.47 23.83
N PHE A 128 -7.11 -26.60 24.80
CA PHE A 128 -7.88 -26.41 26.04
C PHE A 128 -8.58 -25.05 26.12
N SER A 129 -7.98 -24.02 25.53
CA SER A 129 -8.52 -22.67 25.47
C SER A 129 -7.98 -21.95 24.25
N ASP A 130 -8.81 -21.11 23.65
CA ASP A 130 -8.37 -20.14 22.67
C ASP A 130 -7.90 -18.89 23.41
N ASP A 131 -6.80 -18.30 22.95
CA ASP A 131 -6.29 -17.04 23.48
C ASP A 131 -6.31 -15.98 22.39
N MET A 132 -6.72 -14.77 22.76
CA MET A 132 -6.60 -13.57 21.93
C MET A 132 -5.61 -12.60 22.56
N PHE A 133 -4.78 -11.99 21.73
CA PHE A 133 -3.84 -10.94 22.15
C PHE A 133 -3.94 -9.74 21.21
N ASP A 134 -3.90 -8.52 21.75
CA ASP A 134 -3.82 -7.33 20.91
C ASP A 134 -2.38 -7.17 20.39
N VAL A 135 -2.26 -6.76 19.13
CA VAL A 135 -0.97 -6.43 18.52
C VAL A 135 -1.13 -5.09 17.81
N VAL A 136 -0.60 -4.06 18.45
CA VAL A 136 -0.78 -2.67 18.00
C VAL A 136 0.45 -2.22 17.22
N TYR A 137 0.22 -1.65 16.05
CA TYR A 137 1.22 -1.06 15.16
C TYR A 137 0.95 0.42 14.98
N ARG A 138 1.99 1.23 14.80
CA ARG A 138 1.80 2.56 14.19
C ARG A 138 1.46 2.37 12.72
N TYR A 139 0.72 3.31 12.13
CA TYR A 139 0.44 3.29 10.70
C TYR A 139 1.71 3.15 9.86
N GLU A 140 2.77 3.88 10.19
CA GLU A 140 4.06 3.84 9.48
C GLU A 140 4.76 2.47 9.52
N ASP A 141 4.42 1.63 10.49
CA ASP A 141 4.96 0.27 10.60
C ASP A 141 4.21 -0.69 9.65
N ILE A 142 3.11 -0.28 9.04
CA ILE A 142 2.40 -1.02 7.99
C ILE A 142 3.00 -0.66 6.63
N ILE A 143 3.66 -1.64 6.01
CA ILE A 143 4.42 -1.45 4.78
C ILE A 143 3.57 -1.75 3.55
N ASP A 144 2.84 -2.86 3.58
CA ASP A 144 1.99 -3.31 2.47
C ASP A 144 0.96 -4.33 2.97
N PHE A 145 0.09 -4.80 2.09
CA PHE A 145 -0.74 -5.98 2.32
C PHE A 145 -0.96 -6.77 1.04
N LYS A 146 -1.41 -8.02 1.16
CA LYS A 146 -1.76 -8.91 0.05
C LYS A 146 -3.08 -9.62 0.34
N VAL A 147 -3.92 -9.77 -0.67
CA VAL A 147 -5.07 -10.69 -0.62
C VAL A 147 -4.64 -12.00 -1.25
N ILE A 148 -4.81 -13.09 -0.52
CA ILE A 148 -4.40 -14.43 -0.91
C ILE A 148 -5.64 -15.32 -0.89
N GLU A 149 -5.91 -16.00 -2.00
CA GLU A 149 -6.97 -17.01 -2.10
C GLU A 149 -6.35 -18.36 -2.47
N ASN A 150 -6.60 -19.40 -1.66
CA ASN A 150 -6.06 -20.74 -1.89
C ASN A 150 -4.52 -20.74 -2.13
N GLY A 151 -3.79 -19.85 -1.45
CA GLY A 151 -2.34 -19.65 -1.63
C GLY A 151 -1.93 -18.77 -2.83
N LEU A 152 -2.86 -18.37 -3.69
CA LEU A 152 -2.61 -17.48 -4.83
C LEU A 152 -2.82 -16.02 -4.43
N THR A 153 -1.82 -15.17 -4.67
CA THR A 153 -1.98 -13.73 -4.45
C THR A 153 -2.86 -13.12 -5.55
N LEU A 154 -3.94 -12.46 -5.13
CA LEU A 154 -4.91 -11.82 -5.99
C LEU A 154 -4.61 -10.33 -6.20
N THR A 155 -4.26 -9.63 -5.12
CA THR A 155 -3.91 -8.21 -5.17
C THR A 155 -2.96 -7.85 -4.03
N GLU A 156 -2.31 -6.69 -4.16
CA GLU A 156 -1.38 -6.14 -3.18
C GLU A 156 -1.66 -4.64 -2.97
N GLY A 157 -1.45 -4.12 -1.76
CA GLY A 157 -1.76 -2.74 -1.40
C GLY A 157 -1.01 -1.73 -2.25
N ALA A 158 0.27 -1.98 -2.53
CA ALA A 158 1.08 -1.16 -3.43
C ALA A 158 0.43 -0.95 -4.81
N SER A 159 -0.25 -1.97 -5.35
CA SER A 159 -0.95 -1.87 -6.64
C SER A 159 -2.19 -0.98 -6.57
N LEU A 160 -2.86 -0.95 -5.42
CA LEU A 160 -4.07 -0.15 -5.18
C LEU A 160 -3.75 1.35 -4.94
N LEU A 161 -2.51 1.68 -4.58
CA LEU A 161 -2.04 3.06 -4.45
C LEU A 161 -1.75 3.76 -5.80
N GLY A 162 -1.64 3.00 -6.89
CA GLY A 162 -1.42 3.53 -8.25
C GLY A 162 -2.71 3.88 -8.99
N ALA A 163 -3.85 3.30 -8.59
CA ALA A 163 -5.14 3.53 -9.22
C ALA A 163 -5.82 4.81 -8.66
N ALA A 164 -5.71 5.89 -9.41
CA ALA A 164 -6.56 7.08 -9.41
C ALA A 164 -6.75 7.89 -8.11
N VAL A 165 -6.27 9.13 -8.19
CA VAL A 165 -6.81 10.31 -7.51
C VAL A 165 -8.32 10.41 -7.78
N GLY A 166 -9.16 9.92 -6.86
CA GLY A 166 -10.61 10.20 -6.90
C GLY A 166 -11.52 9.08 -6.40
N GLY A 167 -11.66 8.95 -5.08
CA GLY A 167 -12.94 8.70 -4.41
C GLY A 167 -13.77 7.45 -4.71
N ILE A 168 -13.30 6.45 -5.46
CA ILE A 168 -14.03 5.19 -5.65
C ILE A 168 -13.02 4.06 -5.52
N LEU A 169 -12.75 3.62 -4.28
CA LEU A 169 -11.87 2.47 -4.08
C LEU A 169 -12.53 1.19 -4.58
N PHE A 170 -13.86 1.05 -4.52
CA PHE A 170 -14.60 -0.07 -5.07
C PHE A 170 -16.03 0.37 -5.36
N GLY A 171 -16.42 0.52 -6.63
CA GLY A 171 -17.76 0.97 -7.04
C GLY A 171 -18.86 0.33 -6.20
N GLY A 172 -19.72 1.17 -5.60
CA GLY A 172 -20.72 0.75 -4.63
C GLY A 172 -21.50 -0.48 -5.11
N ALA A 173 -21.52 -1.51 -4.26
CA ALA A 173 -22.16 -2.80 -4.50
C ALA A 173 -21.62 -3.59 -5.72
N GLY A 174 -20.67 -4.50 -5.47
CA GLY A 174 -20.54 -5.72 -6.27
C GLY A 174 -19.61 -5.70 -7.49
N ALA A 175 -18.82 -4.64 -7.72
CA ALA A 175 -17.88 -4.62 -8.85
C ALA A 175 -16.64 -5.52 -8.67
N VAL A 176 -16.29 -5.87 -7.42
CA VAL A 176 -15.09 -6.65 -7.10
C VAL A 176 -15.25 -8.13 -7.46
N VAL A 177 -16.48 -8.67 -7.41
CA VAL A 177 -16.75 -10.07 -7.74
C VAL A 177 -16.50 -10.38 -9.23
N GLY A 178 -16.46 -9.37 -10.11
CA GLY A 178 -16.26 -9.57 -11.56
C GLY A 178 -14.84 -9.34 -12.09
N SER A 179 -14.07 -8.41 -11.51
CA SER A 179 -12.78 -7.98 -12.10
C SER A 179 -11.54 -8.44 -11.34
N MET A 180 -11.62 -8.64 -10.01
CA MET A 180 -10.46 -9.04 -9.20
C MET A 180 -10.33 -10.57 -9.07
N PHE A 181 -11.42 -11.31 -9.27
CA PHE A 181 -11.51 -12.77 -9.09
C PHE A 181 -11.85 -13.55 -10.38
N GLY A 182 -12.03 -12.86 -11.52
CA GLY A 182 -12.68 -13.42 -12.71
C GLY A 182 -11.80 -14.13 -13.74
N SER A 183 -10.47 -14.22 -13.58
CA SER A 183 -9.60 -14.71 -14.67
C SER A 183 -8.49 -15.69 -14.29
N ARG A 184 -8.27 -15.98 -13.00
CA ARG A 184 -7.32 -17.03 -12.60
C ARG A 184 -8.11 -18.28 -12.22
N GLN A 185 -7.74 -19.41 -12.84
CA GLN A 185 -8.26 -20.73 -12.55
C GLN A 185 -7.91 -21.14 -11.09
N SER A 186 -8.56 -20.57 -10.09
CA SER A 186 -8.79 -21.30 -8.84
C SER A 186 -9.86 -22.35 -9.14
N SER A 187 -9.83 -23.48 -8.43
CA SER A 187 -10.96 -24.41 -8.40
C SER A 187 -12.26 -23.62 -8.29
N GLY A 188 -13.37 -24.05 -8.89
CA GLY A 188 -14.64 -23.30 -8.83
C GLY A 188 -15.10 -22.88 -7.42
N VAL A 189 -14.46 -23.41 -6.38
CA VAL A 189 -14.59 -23.08 -4.95
C VAL A 189 -13.34 -22.40 -4.35
N CYS A 190 -13.58 -21.48 -3.42
CA CYS A 190 -12.61 -20.87 -2.51
C CYS A 190 -12.61 -21.62 -1.16
N ARG A 191 -11.45 -22.12 -0.72
CA ARG A 191 -11.28 -22.80 0.58
C ARG A 191 -10.55 -21.95 1.62
N GLU A 192 -9.81 -20.95 1.15
CA GLU A 192 -9.07 -20.03 2.00
C GLU A 192 -9.04 -18.65 1.35
N LEU A 193 -9.39 -17.60 2.10
CA LEU A 193 -9.24 -16.19 1.73
C LEU A 193 -8.59 -15.44 2.90
N VAL A 194 -7.40 -14.88 2.67
CA VAL A 194 -6.55 -14.31 3.71
C VAL A 194 -6.03 -12.94 3.29
N VAL A 195 -6.06 -11.98 4.22
CA VAL A 195 -5.35 -10.69 4.08
C VAL A 195 -4.03 -10.80 4.85
N LYS A 196 -2.92 -10.86 4.12
CA LYS A 196 -1.57 -10.80 4.68
C LYS A 196 -1.14 -9.35 4.77
N ILE A 197 -0.83 -8.85 5.96
CA ILE A 197 -0.32 -7.50 6.20
C ILE A 197 1.20 -7.61 6.40
N VAL A 198 1.96 -6.79 5.69
CA VAL A 198 3.43 -6.72 5.78
C VAL A 198 3.80 -5.57 6.70
N THR A 199 4.67 -5.84 7.67
CA THR A 199 5.07 -4.88 8.71
C THR A 199 6.56 -4.57 8.67
N ASN A 200 6.94 -3.46 9.31
CA ASN A 200 8.33 -3.03 9.47
C ASN A 200 9.04 -3.68 10.68
N ASP A 201 8.69 -4.93 11.02
CA ASP A 201 9.38 -5.72 12.03
C ASP A 201 9.98 -6.96 11.37
N ILE A 202 11.30 -7.03 11.24
CA ILE A 202 11.98 -8.18 10.60
C ILE A 202 11.62 -9.51 11.28
N LYS A 203 11.41 -9.52 12.61
CA LYS A 203 11.05 -10.73 13.35
C LYS A 203 9.59 -11.14 13.12
N ASN A 204 8.70 -10.16 12.99
CA ASN A 204 7.26 -10.36 12.81
C ASN A 204 6.75 -9.65 11.55
N ASN A 205 7.41 -9.91 10.41
CA ASN A 205 7.26 -9.14 9.17
C ASN A 205 5.90 -9.32 8.48
N SER A 206 5.08 -10.25 8.98
CA SER A 206 3.74 -10.47 8.50
C SER A 206 2.74 -10.77 9.60
N ARG A 207 1.52 -10.27 9.39
CA ARG A 207 0.30 -10.66 10.09
C ARG A 207 -0.72 -11.17 9.10
N TYR A 208 -1.58 -12.07 9.53
CA TYR A 208 -2.56 -12.71 8.66
C TYR A 208 -3.93 -12.58 9.28
N ILE A 209 -4.87 -12.06 8.50
CA ILE A 209 -6.29 -12.04 8.84
C ILE A 209 -6.95 -13.08 7.95
N CYS A 210 -7.38 -14.19 8.56
CA CYS A 210 -8.12 -15.23 7.86
C CYS A 210 -9.59 -14.82 7.77
N ILE A 211 -10.08 -14.56 6.56
CA ILE A 211 -11.46 -14.17 6.30
C ILE A 211 -12.31 -15.41 6.07
N LEU A 212 -11.88 -16.28 5.15
CA LEU A 212 -12.49 -17.57 4.84
C LEU A 212 -11.44 -18.65 5.09
N GLY A 213 -11.83 -19.70 5.81
CA GLY A 213 -10.94 -20.80 6.15
C GLY A 213 -11.23 -21.34 7.55
N PRO A 214 -10.33 -22.18 8.08
CA PRO A 214 -10.49 -22.75 9.42
C PRO A 214 -10.71 -21.65 10.47
N ASN A 215 -11.64 -21.90 11.39
CA ASN A 215 -11.93 -21.03 12.54
C ASN A 215 -12.55 -19.66 12.24
N THR A 216 -13.01 -19.44 11.01
CA THR A 216 -13.84 -18.26 10.67
C THR A 216 -15.34 -18.64 10.65
N GLU A 217 -16.21 -17.68 10.39
CA GLU A 217 -17.63 -17.96 10.08
C GLU A 217 -17.84 -18.62 8.71
N PHE A 218 -16.82 -18.56 7.85
CA PHE A 218 -16.79 -19.13 6.50
C PHE A 218 -15.79 -20.30 6.49
N ASN A 219 -16.14 -21.42 7.13
CA ASN A 219 -15.22 -22.52 7.43
C ASN A 219 -15.63 -23.88 6.87
N ASP A 220 -16.43 -23.91 5.79
CA ASP A 220 -16.80 -25.16 5.12
C ASP A 220 -15.56 -25.87 4.56
N SER A 221 -15.37 -27.15 4.92
CA SER A 221 -14.25 -27.97 4.45
C SER A 221 -14.25 -28.18 2.94
N ASP A 222 -15.43 -28.14 2.31
CA ASP A 222 -15.57 -28.28 0.86
C ASP A 222 -15.25 -26.97 0.13
N GLY A 223 -15.24 -25.84 0.87
CA GLY A 223 -15.08 -24.49 0.35
C GLY A 223 -16.39 -23.89 -0.15
N TYR A 224 -16.31 -22.68 -0.69
CA TYR A 224 -17.47 -21.92 -1.17
C TYR A 224 -17.33 -21.61 -2.65
N GLU A 225 -18.36 -21.88 -3.43
CA GLU A 225 -18.41 -21.44 -4.83
C GLU A 225 -18.33 -19.91 -4.92
N HIS A 226 -17.62 -19.39 -5.92
CA HIS A 226 -17.41 -17.94 -6.10
C HIS A 226 -18.69 -17.15 -6.37
N ASN A 227 -19.74 -17.81 -6.86
CA ASN A 227 -21.06 -17.25 -7.08
C ASN A 227 -21.96 -17.34 -5.82
N SER A 228 -21.50 -17.98 -4.74
CA SER A 228 -22.29 -18.19 -3.54
C SER A 228 -22.42 -16.89 -2.74
N SER A 229 -23.57 -16.71 -2.09
CA SER A 229 -23.81 -15.55 -1.22
C SER A 229 -22.85 -15.49 -0.03
N LEU A 230 -22.42 -16.65 0.48
CA LEU A 230 -21.47 -16.76 1.58
C LEU A 230 -20.06 -16.33 1.17
N TYR A 231 -19.61 -16.73 -0.03
CA TYR A 231 -18.37 -16.22 -0.59
C TYR A 231 -18.42 -14.71 -0.78
N GLY A 232 -19.51 -14.19 -1.36
CA GLY A 232 -19.70 -12.74 -1.51
C GLY A 232 -19.65 -11.98 -0.18
N ALA A 233 -20.21 -12.55 0.90
CA ALA A 233 -20.13 -11.96 2.24
C ALA A 233 -18.70 -11.97 2.80
N ALA A 234 -17.93 -13.03 2.57
CA ALA A 234 -16.52 -13.09 2.93
C ALA A 234 -15.69 -12.05 2.15
N VAL A 235 -15.92 -11.91 0.85
CA VAL A 235 -15.25 -10.90 0.01
C VAL A 235 -15.56 -9.49 0.50
N ALA A 236 -16.82 -9.18 0.82
CA ALA A 236 -17.20 -7.87 1.37
C ALA A 236 -16.45 -7.55 2.68
N LYS A 237 -16.15 -8.55 3.51
CA LYS A 237 -15.34 -8.40 4.73
C LYS A 237 -13.86 -8.16 4.44
N ALA A 238 -13.32 -8.86 3.45
CA ALA A 238 -11.95 -8.61 2.98
C ALA A 238 -11.80 -7.19 2.41
N GLU A 239 -12.78 -6.72 1.62
CA GLU A 239 -12.83 -5.36 1.07
C GLU A 239 -12.86 -4.28 2.15
N GLU A 240 -13.60 -4.50 3.24
CA GLU A 240 -13.64 -3.60 4.39
C GLU A 240 -12.22 -3.42 4.98
N CYS A 241 -11.50 -4.54 5.19
CA CYS A 241 -10.12 -4.52 5.68
C CYS A 241 -9.18 -3.80 4.68
N LEU A 242 -9.33 -4.10 3.40
CA LEU A 242 -8.54 -3.51 2.32
C LEU A 242 -8.70 -2.00 2.23
N SER A 243 -9.93 -1.51 2.41
CA SER A 243 -10.24 -0.08 2.38
C SER A 243 -9.48 0.67 3.47
N VAL A 244 -9.51 0.14 4.71
CA VAL A 244 -8.77 0.69 5.84
C VAL A 244 -7.25 0.66 5.59
N LEU A 245 -6.72 -0.49 5.19
CA LEU A 245 -5.28 -0.64 4.95
C LEU A 245 -4.79 0.26 3.81
N THR A 246 -5.59 0.42 2.75
CA THR A 246 -5.26 1.33 1.64
C THR A 246 -5.22 2.78 2.09
N ILE A 247 -6.14 3.21 2.96
CA ILE A 247 -6.11 4.55 3.55
C ILE A 247 -4.83 4.74 4.37
N ILE A 248 -4.44 3.75 5.19
CA ILE A 248 -3.20 3.79 5.98
C ILE A 248 -1.98 3.93 5.06
N LEU A 249 -1.85 3.06 4.04
CA LEU A 249 -0.73 3.12 3.10
C LEU A 249 -0.67 4.45 2.34
N ARG A 250 -1.83 5.02 1.99
CA ARG A 250 -1.91 6.33 1.34
C ARG A 250 -1.43 7.45 2.27
N ARG A 251 -1.90 7.47 3.52
CA ARG A 251 -1.45 8.45 4.54
C ARG A 251 0.07 8.34 4.75
N ASN A 252 0.62 7.13 4.83
CA ASN A 252 2.06 6.90 4.94
C ASN A 252 2.82 7.49 3.73
N ARG A 253 2.33 7.26 2.50
CA ARG A 253 2.94 7.81 1.27
C ARG A 253 2.91 9.33 1.23
N GLU A 254 1.77 9.93 1.58
CA GLU A 254 1.62 11.40 1.64
C GLU A 254 2.57 12.01 2.68
N ARG A 255 2.72 11.38 3.85
CA ARG A 255 3.70 11.78 4.88
C ARG A 255 5.14 11.68 4.39
N ALA A 256 5.52 10.55 3.77
CA ALA A 256 6.86 10.38 3.21
C ALA A 256 7.17 11.45 2.15
N SER A 257 6.18 11.77 1.32
CA SER A 257 6.28 12.83 0.29
C SER A 257 6.44 14.22 0.92
N ALA A 258 5.65 14.53 1.96
CA ALA A 258 5.74 15.80 2.69
C ALA A 258 7.07 15.94 3.45
N ALA A 259 7.56 14.87 4.07
CA ALA A 259 8.85 14.83 4.74
C ALA A 259 10.01 15.06 3.75
N ALA A 260 9.96 14.42 2.59
CA ALA A 260 10.95 14.62 1.52
C ALA A 260 10.95 16.06 0.99
N MET A 261 9.78 16.66 0.78
CA MET A 261 9.63 18.07 0.39
C MET A 261 10.22 19.02 1.44
N SER A 262 9.90 18.81 2.72
CA SER A 262 10.41 19.61 3.84
C SER A 262 11.94 19.51 3.98
N ALA A 263 12.50 18.30 3.82
CA ALA A 263 13.94 18.09 3.80
C ALA A 263 14.61 18.83 2.63
N MET A 264 14.01 18.79 1.42
CA MET A 264 14.51 19.51 0.25
C MET A 264 14.50 21.04 0.48
N THR A 265 13.45 21.59 1.09
CA THR A 265 13.38 23.03 1.43
C THR A 265 14.47 23.44 2.43
N LYS A 266 14.79 22.60 3.42
CA LYS A 266 15.87 22.87 4.39
C LYS A 266 17.26 22.84 3.74
N VAL A 267 17.50 21.97 2.76
CA VAL A 267 18.76 21.96 1.98
C VAL A 267 18.91 23.25 1.17
N ILE A 268 17.82 23.75 0.57
CA ILE A 268 17.84 25.03 -0.16
C ILE A 268 18.09 26.21 0.81
N ALA A 269 17.52 26.19 2.01
CA ALA A 269 17.65 27.26 3.00
C ALA A 269 18.99 27.24 3.78
N GLY A 270 19.60 26.06 3.97
CA GLY A 270 20.84 25.86 4.74
C GLY A 270 22.14 26.24 4.00
N ASN A 271 22.07 26.49 2.68
CA ASN A 271 23.22 26.93 1.89
C ASN A 271 23.47 28.45 1.90
N ASN A 272 22.88 29.20 2.83
CA ASN A 272 23.14 30.63 3.00
C ASN A 272 24.18 30.90 4.10
N THR A 273 25.47 30.79 3.75
CA THR A 273 26.50 31.67 4.34
C THR A 273 26.72 32.85 3.38
N PRO A 274 26.71 34.10 3.88
CA PRO A 274 26.80 35.27 3.02
C PRO A 274 28.25 35.44 2.55
N LYS A 275 28.50 35.18 1.27
CA LYS A 275 29.61 35.82 0.56
C LYS A 275 29.02 36.73 -0.51
N SER A 276 29.43 37.99 -0.39
CA SER A 276 28.92 39.19 -1.02
C SER A 276 28.77 39.11 -2.55
N LEU A 277 27.77 39.85 -3.01
CA LEU A 277 27.46 40.21 -4.39
C LEU A 277 28.70 40.65 -5.18
N ASP A 278 28.90 40.00 -6.33
CA ASP A 278 29.12 40.69 -7.60
C ASP A 278 28.18 40.06 -8.63
N ALA A 279 27.24 40.87 -9.11
CA ALA A 279 26.29 40.51 -10.14
C ALA A 279 26.99 40.58 -11.52
N SER A 280 26.93 39.49 -12.28
CA SER A 280 27.13 39.51 -13.73
C SER A 280 25.89 38.93 -14.42
N ASP A 281 25.36 39.75 -15.34
CA ASP A 281 24.07 39.70 -16.03
C ASP A 281 23.97 38.59 -17.11
N SER A 282 24.44 37.36 -16.86
CA SER A 282 24.64 36.37 -17.95
C SER A 282 23.54 35.29 -18.12
N ASN A 283 22.48 35.26 -17.30
CA ASN A 283 21.48 34.18 -17.33
C ASN A 283 20.07 34.56 -17.81
N LYS A 284 19.90 35.76 -18.39
CA LYS A 284 18.66 36.16 -19.07
C LYS A 284 18.73 35.86 -20.56
N TRP A 285 17.70 35.25 -21.12
CA TRP A 285 17.57 35.04 -22.57
C TRP A 285 16.22 35.57 -23.05
N THR A 286 16.22 36.15 -24.24
CA THR A 286 15.00 36.66 -24.88
C THR A 286 14.41 35.56 -25.75
N CYS A 287 13.16 35.22 -25.49
CA CYS A 287 12.41 34.27 -26.30
C CYS A 287 11.99 34.90 -27.63
N SER A 288 11.74 34.09 -28.65
CA SER A 288 11.21 34.53 -29.94
C SER A 288 9.87 35.27 -29.85
N CYS A 289 9.11 35.08 -28.76
CA CYS A 289 7.89 35.85 -28.46
C CYS A 289 8.17 37.23 -27.83
N GLY A 290 9.44 37.64 -27.70
CA GLY A 290 9.86 38.93 -27.16
C GLY A 290 10.08 38.97 -25.64
N SER A 291 9.69 37.92 -24.90
CA SER A 291 9.78 37.90 -23.44
C SER A 291 11.19 37.53 -22.97
N THR A 292 11.71 38.26 -21.99
CA THR A 292 13.00 37.94 -21.34
C THR A 292 12.77 36.97 -20.19
N ASN A 293 13.49 35.85 -20.16
CA ASN A 293 13.27 34.75 -19.23
C ASN A 293 14.56 34.34 -18.51
N ILE A 294 14.39 33.75 -17.33
CA ILE A 294 15.44 33.15 -16.51
C ILE A 294 15.02 31.69 -16.28
N GLY A 295 15.76 30.73 -16.83
CA GLY A 295 15.40 29.29 -16.84
C GLY A 295 15.39 28.67 -18.25
N ASN A 296 15.02 27.40 -18.38
CA ASN A 296 15.11 26.66 -19.66
C ASN A 296 13.91 26.85 -20.61
N PHE A 297 12.84 27.51 -20.16
CA PHE A 297 11.60 27.70 -20.93
C PHE A 297 11.06 29.11 -20.78
N CYS A 298 10.38 29.60 -21.82
CA CYS A 298 9.72 30.89 -21.83
C CYS A 298 8.45 30.84 -20.97
N SER A 299 8.34 31.78 -20.04
CA SER A 299 7.19 31.91 -19.15
C SER A 299 5.89 32.32 -19.85
N GLN A 300 5.97 32.89 -21.06
CA GLN A 300 4.82 33.40 -21.79
C GLN A 300 4.32 32.45 -22.89
N CYS A 301 5.21 31.76 -23.60
CA CYS A 301 4.81 30.88 -24.71
C CYS A 301 5.26 29.42 -24.57
N GLY A 302 6.00 29.07 -23.50
CA GLY A 302 6.52 27.72 -23.28
C GLY A 302 7.69 27.30 -24.18
N GLY A 303 8.15 28.17 -25.09
CA GLY A 303 9.28 27.87 -25.98
C GLY A 303 10.57 27.57 -25.20
N LYS A 304 11.33 26.55 -25.60
CA LYS A 304 12.60 26.15 -24.96
C LYS A 304 13.72 27.15 -25.29
N LYS A 305 14.64 27.36 -24.35
CA LYS A 305 15.88 28.11 -24.56
C LYS A 305 16.65 27.50 -25.76
N PRO A 306 17.04 28.28 -26.78
CA PRO A 306 17.78 27.76 -27.93
C PRO A 306 19.14 27.18 -27.49
N ASP A 307 19.42 25.92 -27.83
CA ASP A 307 20.72 25.27 -27.61
C ASP A 307 21.63 25.57 -28.81
N THR A 308 22.65 26.42 -28.62
CA THR A 308 23.54 26.87 -29.68
C THR A 308 24.90 26.14 -29.61
N TRP A 309 25.41 25.67 -30.75
CA TRP A 309 26.77 25.12 -30.87
C TRP A 309 27.54 25.79 -32.00
N LYS A 310 28.86 25.91 -31.83
CA LYS A 310 29.74 26.51 -32.83
C LYS A 310 30.39 25.42 -33.66
N CYS A 311 30.16 25.44 -34.97
CA CYS A 311 30.80 24.53 -35.91
C CYS A 311 32.27 24.92 -36.10
N GLU A 312 33.11 23.96 -36.48
CA GLU A 312 34.52 24.18 -36.83
C GLU A 312 34.70 25.25 -37.93
N CYS A 313 33.71 25.44 -38.81
CA CYS A 313 33.70 26.51 -39.80
C CYS A 313 33.39 27.92 -39.23
N GLY A 314 33.21 28.03 -37.91
CA GLY A 314 32.98 29.29 -37.20
C GLY A 314 31.51 29.67 -37.00
N SER A 315 30.56 29.02 -37.69
CA SER A 315 29.12 29.34 -37.61
C SER A 315 28.47 28.80 -36.33
N VAL A 316 27.58 29.59 -35.72
CA VAL A 316 26.77 29.19 -34.55
C VAL A 316 25.41 28.68 -35.02
N ASN A 317 25.01 27.48 -34.60
CA ASN A 317 23.82 26.77 -35.10
C ASN A 317 22.95 26.27 -33.94
N THR A 318 21.64 26.10 -34.18
CA THR A 318 20.65 25.66 -33.16
C THR A 318 19.98 24.30 -33.47
N GLY A 319 20.55 23.51 -34.38
CA GLY A 319 20.06 22.16 -34.75
C GLY A 319 21.20 21.17 -35.00
N ASN A 320 20.91 19.91 -35.33
CA ASN A 320 21.94 18.85 -35.40
C ASN A 320 23.00 19.02 -36.51
N PHE A 321 22.80 19.94 -37.45
CA PHE A 321 23.68 20.19 -38.59
C PHE A 321 24.02 21.67 -38.71
N CYS A 322 25.24 21.95 -39.16
CA CYS A 322 25.64 23.31 -39.46
C CYS A 322 24.90 23.82 -40.69
N THR A 323 24.25 24.97 -40.59
CA THR A 323 23.50 25.56 -41.70
C THR A 323 24.40 26.09 -42.82
N ASN A 324 25.69 26.26 -42.55
CA ASN A 324 26.65 26.79 -43.52
C ASN A 324 27.44 25.68 -44.23
N CYS A 325 28.07 24.76 -43.48
CA CYS A 325 28.90 23.71 -44.08
C CYS A 325 28.26 22.31 -44.08
N GLY A 326 27.04 22.15 -43.55
CA GLY A 326 26.30 20.89 -43.53
C GLY A 326 26.83 19.82 -42.57
N LYS A 327 27.98 20.05 -41.90
CA LYS A 327 28.55 19.07 -40.97
C LYS A 327 27.65 18.87 -39.74
N LYS A 328 27.48 17.61 -39.33
CA LYS A 328 26.76 17.24 -38.11
C LYS A 328 27.54 17.70 -36.87
N LYS A 329 26.83 18.08 -35.81
CA LYS A 329 27.40 18.31 -34.48
C LYS A 329 28.19 17.06 -34.04
N VAL A 330 29.44 17.26 -33.60
CA VAL A 330 30.32 16.17 -33.14
C VAL A 330 30.19 16.04 -31.62
N ASP A 331 29.52 14.99 -31.17
CA ASP A 331 29.40 14.66 -29.75
C ASP A 331 30.38 13.52 -29.42
N LYS A 332 31.46 13.85 -28.69
CA LYS A 332 32.42 12.87 -28.17
C LYS A 332 31.94 12.36 -26.80
N TRP A 333 32.06 11.06 -26.57
CA TRP A 333 31.68 10.43 -25.31
C TRP A 333 32.58 9.23 -24.99
N ILE A 334 32.73 8.90 -23.71
CA ILE A 334 33.49 7.74 -23.24
C ILE A 334 32.48 6.71 -22.74
N CYS A 335 32.54 5.47 -23.23
CA CYS A 335 31.64 4.43 -22.75
C CYS A 335 32.10 3.90 -21.39
N ASP A 336 31.20 3.33 -20.58
CA ASP A 336 31.53 2.58 -19.35
C ASP A 336 32.57 1.46 -19.54
N CYS A 337 32.78 0.96 -20.77
CA CYS A 337 33.87 0.03 -21.09
C CYS A 337 35.26 0.70 -21.26
N GLY A 338 35.35 2.02 -21.07
CA GLY A 338 36.58 2.83 -21.13
C GLY A 338 36.97 3.37 -22.51
N SER A 339 36.21 3.06 -23.58
CA SER A 339 36.54 3.49 -24.94
C SER A 339 36.00 4.89 -25.26
N GLU A 340 36.81 5.78 -25.83
CA GLU A 340 36.35 7.08 -26.40
C GLU A 340 35.71 6.84 -27.78
N ASN A 341 34.49 7.34 -27.97
CA ASN A 341 33.71 7.12 -29.18
C ASN A 341 33.18 8.43 -29.76
N THR A 342 32.95 8.42 -31.07
CA THR A 342 32.24 9.45 -31.83
C THR A 342 31.08 8.79 -32.56
N GLY A 343 29.86 9.31 -32.44
CA GLY A 343 28.65 8.71 -33.01
C GLY A 343 27.80 7.97 -31.98
N ASN A 344 26.78 7.21 -32.40
CA ASN A 344 25.74 6.73 -31.49
C ASN A 344 26.06 5.41 -30.76
N PHE A 345 27.14 4.70 -31.10
CA PHE A 345 27.45 3.37 -30.56
C PHE A 345 28.92 3.24 -30.18
N CYS A 346 29.19 2.47 -29.13
CA CYS A 346 30.54 2.13 -28.70
C CYS A 346 31.17 1.18 -29.71
N THR A 347 32.32 1.56 -30.24
CA THR A 347 33.09 0.76 -31.21
C THR A 347 33.67 -0.52 -30.61
N HIS A 348 33.76 -0.59 -29.28
CA HIS A 348 34.31 -1.75 -28.58
C HIS A 348 33.24 -2.70 -28.04
N CYS A 349 32.26 -2.19 -27.28
CA CYS A 349 31.23 -3.02 -26.64
C CYS A 349 29.85 -2.97 -27.33
N GLY A 350 29.68 -2.16 -28.39
CA GLY A 350 28.45 -2.08 -29.17
C GLY A 350 27.27 -1.34 -28.52
N LYS A 351 27.37 -0.95 -27.24
CA LYS A 351 26.31 -0.21 -26.52
C LYS A 351 26.09 1.19 -27.09
N LYS A 352 24.86 1.72 -27.03
CA LYS A 352 24.59 3.09 -27.46
C LYS A 352 25.21 4.11 -26.50
N ALA A 353 25.50 5.30 -27.01
CA ALA A 353 26.06 6.42 -26.23
C ALA A 353 25.23 6.73 -24.98
N ASP A 354 23.90 6.70 -25.12
CA ASP A 354 22.96 7.01 -24.05
C ASP A 354 22.91 5.91 -22.98
N ASP A 355 23.29 4.67 -23.32
CA ASP A 355 23.30 3.52 -22.40
C ASP A 355 24.62 3.39 -21.61
N CYS A 356 25.67 4.12 -22.01
CA CYS A 356 27.03 4.03 -21.42
C CYS A 356 27.41 5.24 -20.54
N LEU A 357 26.47 6.15 -20.22
CA LEU A 357 26.72 7.31 -19.35
C LEU A 357 26.29 7.06 -17.89
N LEU A 358 26.22 5.79 -17.47
CA LEU A 358 25.83 5.41 -16.12
C LEU A 358 26.94 4.57 -15.46
N THR A 359 27.97 5.25 -14.98
CA THR A 359 28.88 4.70 -13.96
C THR A 359 28.55 5.28 -12.57
N ALA A 360 28.40 4.34 -11.63
CA ALA A 360 27.86 4.42 -10.27
C ALA A 360 28.81 5.08 -9.23
N PRO A 361 28.62 4.91 -7.90
CA PRO A 361 27.46 5.22 -7.05
C PRO A 361 27.84 6.23 -5.94
N THR A 362 26.97 7.18 -5.57
CA THR A 362 26.90 7.70 -4.19
C THR A 362 25.61 8.50 -3.96
N SER A 363 24.96 8.16 -2.85
CA SER A 363 24.06 8.93 -1.99
C SER A 363 23.58 10.33 -2.40
N THR A 364 22.26 10.50 -2.22
CA THR A 364 21.52 11.73 -1.86
C THR A 364 20.95 12.57 -3.01
N GLY A 365 19.69 12.26 -3.35
CA GLY A 365 18.53 13.17 -3.31
C GLY A 365 18.53 14.46 -4.15
N GLY A 366 17.59 14.55 -5.11
CA GLY A 366 17.28 15.84 -5.73
C GLY A 366 16.43 15.85 -7.00
N ASN A 367 15.26 15.21 -6.97
CA ASN A 367 14.01 15.62 -7.63
C ASN A 367 14.04 16.01 -9.13
N THR A 368 13.75 15.02 -9.99
CA THR A 368 13.05 15.28 -11.26
C THR A 368 11.62 14.81 -11.08
N SER A 369 10.67 15.72 -11.32
CA SER A 369 9.24 15.44 -11.30
C SER A 369 8.93 14.27 -12.24
N LEU A 370 8.74 13.08 -11.66
CA LEU A 370 8.30 11.89 -12.37
C LEU A 370 6.85 12.12 -12.78
N LYS A 371 6.64 12.31 -14.08
CA LYS A 371 5.35 11.99 -14.68
C LYS A 371 5.08 10.53 -14.33
N ILE A 372 3.85 10.24 -13.90
CA ILE A 372 3.33 8.87 -13.75
C ILE A 372 3.69 8.15 -15.04
N GLU A 373 4.68 7.26 -14.97
CA GLU A 373 5.09 6.45 -16.11
C GLU A 373 3.90 5.60 -16.49
N ASP A 374 3.53 5.63 -17.77
CA ASP A 374 2.48 4.79 -18.32
C ASP A 374 2.87 3.32 -18.03
N LEU A 375 2.18 2.68 -17.09
CA LEU A 375 2.39 1.29 -16.71
C LEU A 375 1.60 0.39 -17.66
N TYR A 376 2.20 -0.72 -18.07
CA TYR A 376 1.59 -1.63 -19.04
C TYR A 376 1.64 -3.07 -18.55
N ASN A 377 0.66 -3.84 -19.02
CA ASN A 377 0.56 -5.27 -18.89
C ASN A 377 0.99 -5.93 -20.21
N VAL A 378 1.67 -7.08 -20.11
CA VAL A 378 2.17 -7.84 -21.25
C VAL A 378 1.51 -9.21 -21.26
N ARG A 379 0.66 -9.46 -22.25
CA ARG A 379 -0.02 -10.74 -22.48
C ARG A 379 0.65 -11.54 -23.56
N LEU A 380 1.03 -12.76 -23.23
CA LEU A 380 1.39 -13.77 -24.20
C LEU A 380 0.10 -14.33 -24.82
N VAL A 381 -0.08 -14.21 -26.13
CA VAL A 381 -1.26 -14.70 -26.87
C VAL A 381 -0.92 -15.79 -27.89
N GLY A 382 0.35 -16.13 -28.04
CA GLY A 382 0.81 -17.24 -28.87
C GLY A 382 2.26 -17.60 -28.57
N VAL A 383 2.58 -18.89 -28.67
CA VAL A 383 3.92 -19.43 -28.39
C VAL A 383 4.48 -20.13 -29.63
N PRO A 384 5.81 -20.09 -29.83
CA PRO A 384 6.46 -20.80 -30.93
C PRO A 384 6.61 -22.31 -30.65
N GLU A 385 6.99 -23.08 -31.67
CA GLU A 385 7.27 -24.51 -31.53
C GLU A 385 8.48 -24.77 -30.61
N ASP A 386 9.53 -23.95 -30.68
CA ASP A 386 10.67 -24.03 -29.76
C ASP A 386 10.38 -23.36 -28.42
N LYS A 387 9.72 -24.12 -27.54
CA LYS A 387 9.37 -23.66 -26.18
C LYS A 387 10.59 -23.48 -25.27
N VAL A 388 11.71 -24.18 -25.50
CA VAL A 388 12.82 -24.22 -24.53
C VAL A 388 13.57 -22.89 -24.49
N ASN A 389 13.87 -22.31 -25.66
CA ASN A 389 14.52 -21.01 -25.75
C ASN A 389 13.56 -19.87 -25.37
N PHE A 390 12.27 -20.04 -25.68
CA PHE A 390 11.22 -19.09 -25.31
C PHE A 390 11.07 -18.96 -23.78
N ILE A 391 11.04 -20.08 -23.05
CA ILE A 391 10.99 -20.11 -21.57
C ILE A 391 12.22 -19.44 -20.95
N LYS A 392 13.42 -19.68 -21.50
CA LYS A 392 14.66 -19.07 -20.99
C LYS A 392 14.64 -17.55 -21.17
N THR A 393 14.08 -17.06 -22.27
CA THR A 393 13.96 -15.63 -22.56
C THR A 393 12.98 -14.96 -21.59
N ILE A 394 11.81 -15.56 -21.35
CA ILE A 394 10.85 -15.05 -20.35
C ILE A 394 11.51 -15.00 -18.97
N ARG A 395 12.18 -16.07 -18.55
CA ARG A 395 12.91 -16.09 -17.26
C ARG A 395 13.95 -14.98 -17.19
N SER A 396 14.77 -14.82 -18.22
CA SER A 396 15.86 -13.83 -18.23
C SER A 396 15.31 -12.41 -18.18
N GLU A 397 14.28 -12.12 -18.97
CA GLU A 397 13.68 -10.78 -19.02
C GLU A 397 12.87 -10.46 -17.76
N MET A 398 12.28 -11.46 -17.10
CA MET A 398 11.47 -11.28 -15.89
C MET A 398 12.21 -11.66 -14.60
N MET A 399 13.53 -11.81 -14.65
CA MET A 399 14.34 -12.18 -13.49
C MET A 399 14.29 -11.11 -12.39
N ASP A 400 14.24 -9.84 -12.75
CA ASP A 400 14.10 -8.71 -11.82
C ASP A 400 12.75 -8.73 -11.07
N TYR A 401 11.77 -9.44 -11.61
CA TYR A 401 10.45 -9.68 -11.04
C TYR A 401 10.35 -11.03 -10.31
N GLY A 402 11.49 -11.71 -10.12
CA GLY A 402 11.57 -12.96 -9.37
C GLY A 402 11.10 -14.21 -10.11
N VAL A 403 10.82 -14.12 -11.42
CA VAL A 403 10.31 -15.26 -12.20
C VAL A 403 11.37 -16.36 -12.33
N SER A 404 11.06 -17.51 -11.76
CA SER A 404 11.85 -18.74 -11.84
C SER A 404 11.66 -19.48 -13.16
N LEU A 405 12.53 -20.46 -13.45
CA LEU A 405 12.40 -21.30 -14.64
C LEU A 405 11.09 -22.10 -14.64
N LYS A 406 10.60 -22.48 -13.45
CA LYS A 406 9.34 -23.20 -13.29
C LYS A 406 8.17 -22.31 -13.65
N GLU A 407 8.14 -21.08 -13.13
CA GLU A 407 7.08 -20.10 -13.42
C GLU A 407 7.09 -19.67 -14.89
N ALA A 408 8.27 -19.44 -15.50
CA ALA A 408 8.37 -19.14 -16.91
C ALA A 408 7.85 -20.29 -17.79
N LYS A 409 8.09 -21.54 -17.39
CA LYS A 409 7.52 -22.71 -18.07
C LYS A 409 6.00 -22.75 -17.94
N GLU A 410 5.48 -22.54 -16.74
CA GLU A 410 4.04 -22.50 -16.47
C GLU A 410 3.35 -21.39 -17.28
N MET A 411 3.98 -20.22 -17.43
CA MET A 411 3.50 -19.13 -18.30
C MET A 411 3.40 -19.56 -19.78
N VAL A 412 4.43 -20.24 -20.30
CA VAL A 412 4.44 -20.69 -21.71
C VAL A 412 3.44 -21.81 -21.95
N ASP A 413 3.25 -22.72 -21.00
CA ASP A 413 2.32 -23.83 -21.13
C ASP A 413 0.86 -23.40 -20.90
N SER A 414 0.63 -22.25 -20.25
CA SER A 414 -0.71 -21.72 -19.92
C SER A 414 -1.14 -20.55 -20.81
N TYR A 415 -0.51 -20.32 -21.97
CA TYR A 415 -0.92 -19.24 -22.86
C TYR A 415 -2.37 -19.45 -23.35
N PRO A 416 -3.19 -18.38 -23.50
CA PRO A 416 -2.84 -16.98 -23.28
C PRO A 416 -2.79 -16.57 -21.79
N ILE A 417 -1.76 -15.82 -21.39
CA ILE A 417 -1.53 -15.41 -20.00
C ILE A 417 -0.79 -14.06 -19.91
N ASP A 418 -1.06 -13.28 -18.87
CA ASP A 418 -0.30 -12.06 -18.55
C ASP A 418 1.02 -12.45 -17.88
N ILE A 419 2.12 -12.22 -18.58
CA ILE A 419 3.49 -12.60 -18.16
C ILE A 419 4.21 -11.47 -17.42
N ALA A 420 3.72 -10.23 -17.54
CA ALA A 420 4.19 -9.08 -16.80
C ALA A 420 3.02 -8.13 -16.51
N ASN A 421 2.94 -7.60 -15.29
CA ASN A 421 1.89 -6.66 -14.89
C ASN A 421 2.49 -5.40 -14.29
N ASN A 422 1.91 -4.24 -14.61
CA ASN A 422 2.36 -2.93 -14.11
C ASN A 422 3.85 -2.68 -14.32
N VAL A 423 4.37 -3.00 -15.51
CA VAL A 423 5.77 -2.74 -15.85
C VAL A 423 5.89 -1.44 -16.66
N PRO A 424 7.01 -0.70 -16.54
CA PRO A 424 7.28 0.45 -17.40
C PRO A 424 7.17 0.12 -18.89
N LEU A 425 6.72 1.08 -19.71
CA LEU A 425 6.49 0.90 -21.15
C LEU A 425 7.71 0.38 -21.92
N ASP A 426 8.91 0.86 -21.57
CA ASP A 426 10.17 0.41 -22.14
C ASP A 426 10.40 -1.08 -21.86
N LYS A 427 10.11 -1.54 -20.63
CA LYS A 427 10.18 -2.95 -20.26
C LYS A 427 9.13 -3.78 -20.99
N ALA A 428 7.88 -3.28 -21.09
CA ALA A 428 6.80 -3.95 -21.81
C ALA A 428 7.13 -4.14 -23.31
N ASN A 429 7.63 -3.09 -23.94
CA ASN A 429 8.03 -3.12 -25.36
C ASN A 429 9.23 -4.01 -25.60
N ARG A 430 10.25 -3.98 -24.71
CA ARG A 430 11.41 -4.87 -24.81
C ARG A 430 11.01 -6.34 -24.68
N LEU A 431 10.13 -6.66 -23.73
CA LEU A 431 9.63 -8.03 -23.55
C LEU A 431 8.84 -8.48 -24.78
N LYS A 432 7.99 -7.61 -25.35
CA LYS A 432 7.29 -7.89 -26.60
C LYS A 432 8.26 -8.16 -27.75
N GLU A 433 9.25 -7.29 -27.96
CA GLU A 433 10.21 -7.42 -29.06
C GLU A 433 11.00 -8.73 -28.99
N GLU A 434 11.52 -9.10 -27.82
CA GLU A 434 12.32 -10.31 -27.64
C GLU A 434 11.51 -11.60 -27.81
N LEU A 435 10.25 -11.60 -27.42
CA LEU A 435 9.35 -12.75 -27.57
C LEU A 435 8.82 -12.87 -29.00
N GLU A 436 8.49 -11.76 -29.68
CA GLU A 436 8.07 -11.78 -31.08
C GLU A 436 9.22 -12.19 -32.02
N LYS A 437 10.47 -11.82 -31.72
CA LYS A 437 11.68 -12.32 -32.44
C LYS A 437 11.79 -13.85 -32.44
N GLN A 438 11.28 -14.50 -31.40
CA GLN A 438 11.30 -15.96 -31.26
C GLN A 438 10.02 -16.62 -31.77
N GLY A 439 9.13 -15.87 -32.44
CA GLY A 439 7.88 -16.40 -33.00
C GLY A 439 6.70 -16.45 -32.02
N GLY A 440 6.84 -15.83 -30.84
CA GLY A 440 5.72 -15.59 -29.92
C GLY A 440 4.78 -14.49 -30.46
N LYS A 441 3.55 -14.45 -29.95
CA LYS A 441 2.62 -13.33 -30.17
C LYS A 441 2.34 -12.66 -28.84
N VAL A 442 2.59 -11.35 -28.75
CA VAL A 442 2.51 -10.62 -27.49
C VAL A 442 1.69 -9.33 -27.65
N VAL A 443 0.78 -9.10 -26.71
CA VAL A 443 -0.04 -7.89 -26.63
C VAL A 443 0.40 -7.07 -25.43
N VAL A 444 0.65 -5.79 -25.66
CA VAL A 444 0.94 -4.81 -24.61
C VAL A 444 -0.27 -3.89 -24.49
N PHE A 445 -0.81 -3.73 -23.29
CA PHE A 445 -2.00 -2.91 -23.02
C PHE A 445 -1.85 -2.21 -21.66
N ASN A 446 -2.55 -1.08 -21.49
CA ASN A 446 -2.61 -0.36 -20.22
C ASN A 446 -3.71 -1.00 -19.36
#